data_AF-A0A4R8M5B1-F1
#
_entry.id   AF-A0A4R8M5B1-F1
#
_cell.length_a   1.000
_cell.length_b   1.000
_cell.length_c   1.000
_cell.angle_alpha   90.00
_cell.angle_beta   90.00
_cell.angle_gamma   90.00
#
_symmetry.space_group_name_H-M   'P 1'
#
loop_
_entity.id
_entity.type
_entity.pdbx_description
1 polymer ?
#
loop_
_entity_poly.entity_id
_entity_poly.type
_entity_poly.pdbx_seq_one_letter_code
_entity_poly.pdbx_strand_id
1 'polypeptide(L)'
;MRISPLGIFGAGHPLETVAGWAMQDADLTHPHKVCRDANALFAMAIAFAVKTGPDPRSLYQAVSGWASELGVEPSLMETVLSAVSEPPADYVTKRGWVLIAFQNALWQLLHAPNLEEGVVDTVMRGGDTDTNAAICGALLGAAYGLKAIPAQWLDCILNCRPEKGNPRVRRPRPECFWPAEGLELAKALVS
;
A
#
# COMPACT_ATOMS: atom_id res chain seq x y z
N MET A 1 0.89 4.05 -5.52
CA MET A 1 -0.06 2.91 -5.63
C MET A 1 0.48 1.66 -6.33
N ARG A 2 1.65 1.68 -7.02
CA ARG A 2 2.14 0.52 -7.81
C ARG A 2 3.32 -0.24 -7.18
N ILE A 3 3.77 0.16 -6.00
CA ILE A 3 5.09 -0.24 -5.47
C ILE A 3 5.07 -1.56 -4.67
N SER A 4 3.89 -2.10 -4.36
CA SER A 4 3.75 -3.30 -3.51
C SER A 4 4.55 -4.51 -4.01
N PRO A 5 4.63 -4.83 -5.33
CA PRO A 5 5.48 -5.93 -5.80
C PRO A 5 6.96 -5.75 -5.43
N LEU A 6 7.48 -4.52 -5.54
CA LEU A 6 8.86 -4.21 -5.14
C LEU A 6 9.04 -4.29 -3.62
N GLY A 7 8.05 -3.86 -2.84
CA GLY A 7 8.04 -4.04 -1.39
C GLY A 7 8.07 -5.51 -0.98
N ILE A 8 7.27 -6.36 -1.62
CA ILE A 8 7.24 -7.81 -1.37
C ILE A 8 8.60 -8.44 -1.72
N PHE A 9 9.11 -8.17 -2.93
CA PHE A 9 10.45 -8.63 -3.36
C PHE A 9 11.55 -8.13 -2.41
N GLY A 10 11.42 -6.90 -1.94
CA GLY A 10 12.33 -6.25 -1.01
C GLY A 10 12.48 -6.96 0.35
N ALA A 11 11.58 -7.87 0.72
CA ALA A 11 11.70 -8.65 1.96
C ALA A 11 13.02 -9.46 2.03
N GLY A 12 13.56 -9.86 0.88
CA GLY A 12 14.85 -10.55 0.76
C GLY A 12 16.09 -9.64 0.82
N HIS A 13 15.92 -8.32 0.90
CA HIS A 13 17.00 -7.34 0.69
C HIS A 13 17.17 -6.35 1.86
N PRO A 14 18.32 -5.65 1.96
CA PRO A 14 18.50 -4.54 2.89
C PRO A 14 17.52 -3.39 2.58
N LEU A 15 16.94 -2.77 3.62
CA LEU A 15 15.91 -1.75 3.45
C LEU A 15 16.41 -0.50 2.73
N GLU A 16 17.69 -0.16 2.87
CA GLU A 16 18.35 0.95 2.17
C GLU A 16 18.35 0.70 0.65
N THR A 17 18.51 -0.56 0.23
CA THR A 17 18.44 -0.96 -1.17
C THR A 17 17.01 -0.86 -1.69
N VAL A 18 16.04 -1.34 -0.91
CA VAL A 18 14.60 -1.22 -1.22
C VAL A 18 14.19 0.24 -1.38
N ALA A 19 14.65 1.12 -0.48
CA ALA A 19 14.42 2.56 -0.55
C ALA A 19 14.96 3.14 -1.87
N GLY A 20 16.20 2.79 -2.23
CA GLY A 20 16.84 3.23 -3.47
C GLY A 20 16.05 2.82 -4.72
N TRP A 21 15.63 1.56 -4.81
CA TRP A 21 14.81 1.08 -5.93
C TRP A 21 13.44 1.76 -5.99
N ALA A 22 12.81 1.97 -4.84
CA ALA A 22 11.51 2.64 -4.78
C ALA A 22 11.59 4.11 -5.21
N MET A 23 12.67 4.82 -4.87
CA MET A 23 12.90 6.18 -5.39
C MET A 23 13.11 6.19 -6.91
N GLN A 24 13.88 5.24 -7.45
CA GLN A 24 14.08 5.10 -8.89
C GLN A 24 12.78 4.76 -9.64
N ASP A 25 11.92 3.90 -9.08
CA ASP A 25 10.58 3.65 -9.66
C ASP A 25 9.72 4.91 -9.66
N ALA A 26 9.77 5.70 -8.58
CA ALA A 26 9.01 6.95 -8.51
C ALA A 26 9.49 7.95 -9.57
N ASP A 27 10.80 8.06 -9.80
CA ASP A 27 11.40 8.98 -10.78
C ASP A 27 10.89 8.79 -12.22
N LEU A 28 10.43 7.59 -12.58
CA LEU A 28 9.89 7.32 -13.92
C LEU A 28 8.67 8.18 -14.28
N THR A 29 7.86 8.57 -13.29
CA THR A 29 6.58 9.28 -13.54
C THR A 29 6.26 10.39 -12.54
N HIS A 30 6.84 10.34 -11.33
CA HIS A 30 6.57 11.25 -10.22
C HIS A 30 7.89 11.61 -9.50
N PRO A 31 8.81 12.34 -10.15
CA PRO A 31 10.16 12.63 -9.64
C PRO A 31 10.21 13.63 -8.48
N HIS A 32 9.06 14.15 -8.05
CA HIS A 32 8.99 15.09 -6.93
C HIS A 32 9.45 14.40 -5.64
N LYS A 33 10.25 15.12 -4.82
CA LYS A 33 10.88 14.57 -3.59
C LYS A 33 9.87 13.87 -2.67
N VAL A 34 8.74 14.52 -2.40
CA VAL A 34 7.67 13.94 -1.54
C VAL A 34 7.17 12.59 -2.05
N CYS A 35 7.06 12.40 -3.37
CA CYS A 35 6.60 11.15 -3.97
C CYS A 35 7.66 10.07 -3.84
N ARG A 36 8.93 10.40 -4.10
CA ARG A 36 10.07 9.48 -3.94
C ARG A 36 10.21 9.00 -2.49
N ASP A 37 10.21 9.95 -1.55
CA ASP A 37 10.36 9.65 -0.13
C ASP A 37 9.20 8.78 0.39
N ALA A 38 7.96 9.12 0.02
CA ALA A 38 6.80 8.32 0.39
C ALA A 38 6.85 6.91 -0.23
N ASN A 39 7.30 6.79 -1.49
CA ASN A 39 7.45 5.49 -2.14
C ASN A 39 8.52 4.64 -1.44
N ALA A 40 9.64 5.25 -1.02
CA ALA A 40 10.69 4.60 -0.24
C ALA A 40 10.17 4.07 1.10
N LEU A 41 9.56 4.94 1.92
CA LEU A 41 9.02 4.54 3.22
C LEU A 41 7.98 3.43 3.07
N PHE A 42 7.09 3.53 2.09
CA PHE A 42 6.04 2.54 1.88
C PHE A 42 6.58 1.18 1.41
N ALA A 43 7.56 1.16 0.49
CA ALA A 43 8.20 -0.07 0.06
C ALA A 43 8.99 -0.73 1.19
N MET A 44 9.71 0.05 2.00
CA MET A 44 10.40 -0.41 3.20
C MET A 44 9.43 -1.00 4.23
N ALA A 45 8.29 -0.35 4.46
CA ALA A 45 7.26 -0.84 5.37
C ALA A 45 6.72 -2.22 4.94
N ILE A 46 6.40 -2.38 3.65
CA ILE A 46 5.95 -3.68 3.12
C ILE A 46 7.06 -4.74 3.26
N ALA A 47 8.29 -4.43 2.85
CA ALA A 47 9.42 -5.36 2.93
C ALA A 47 9.68 -5.83 4.37
N PHE A 48 9.70 -4.88 5.31
CA PHE A 48 9.89 -5.16 6.72
C PHE A 48 8.74 -5.98 7.31
N ALA A 49 7.49 -5.62 7.00
CA ALA A 49 6.32 -6.32 7.49
C ALA A 49 6.26 -7.77 6.99
N VAL A 50 6.49 -7.98 5.69
CA VAL A 50 6.54 -9.32 5.08
C VAL A 50 7.67 -10.17 5.68
N LYS A 51 8.83 -9.57 5.95
CA LYS A 51 9.99 -10.29 6.49
C LYS A 51 9.85 -10.64 7.97
N THR A 52 9.30 -9.73 8.78
CA THR A 52 9.41 -9.81 10.25
C THR A 52 8.08 -10.06 10.96
N GLY A 53 6.95 -9.81 10.30
CA GLY A 53 5.61 -9.93 10.91
C GLY A 53 5.42 -9.08 12.18
N PRO A 54 5.79 -7.78 12.17
CA PRO A 54 5.68 -6.92 13.34
C PRO A 54 4.21 -6.63 13.65
N ASP A 55 3.90 -6.31 14.90
CA ASP A 55 2.60 -5.73 15.21
C ASP A 55 2.46 -4.33 14.57
N PRO A 56 1.23 -3.84 14.33
CA PRO A 56 1.00 -2.57 13.64
C PRO A 56 1.69 -1.35 14.27
N ARG A 57 1.82 -1.32 15.60
CA ARG A 57 2.45 -0.20 16.31
C ARG A 57 3.96 -0.22 16.14
N SER A 58 4.57 -1.39 16.21
CA SER A 58 6.00 -1.58 15.92
C SER A 58 6.33 -1.23 14.46
N LEU A 59 5.46 -1.61 13.50
CA LEU A 59 5.62 -1.22 12.11
C LEU A 59 5.58 0.30 11.92
N TYR A 60 4.61 0.98 12.54
CA TYR A 60 4.53 2.44 12.52
C TYR A 60 5.79 3.09 13.12
N GLN A 61 6.27 2.61 14.27
CA GLN A 61 7.47 3.14 14.92
C GLN A 61 8.71 3.01 14.03
N ALA A 62 8.85 1.88 13.32
CA ALA A 62 9.92 1.69 12.35
C ALA A 62 9.83 2.70 11.20
N VAL A 63 8.64 2.89 10.61
CA VAL A 63 8.40 3.88 9.54
C VAL A 63 8.74 5.30 10.01
N SER A 64 8.34 5.68 11.22
CA SER A 64 8.66 6.98 11.81
C SER A 64 10.16 7.18 12.02
N GLY A 65 10.86 6.14 12.50
CA GLY A 65 12.32 6.15 12.63
C GLY A 65 13.01 6.37 11.28
N TRP A 66 12.64 5.57 10.27
CA TRP A 66 13.21 5.70 8.92
C TRP A 66 12.92 7.05 8.26
N ALA A 67 11.72 7.61 8.48
CA ALA A 67 11.40 8.95 7.99
C ALA A 67 12.38 9.99 8.52
N SER A 68 12.80 9.86 9.79
CA SER A 68 13.78 10.76 10.40
C SER A 68 15.19 10.50 9.88
N GLU A 69 15.59 9.24 9.78
CA GLU A 69 16.93 8.83 9.30
C GLU A 69 17.17 9.24 7.83
N LEU A 70 16.15 9.11 6.98
CA LEU A 70 16.22 9.47 5.57
C LEU A 70 16.15 10.98 5.31
N GLY A 71 15.78 11.79 6.31
CA GLY A 71 15.54 13.22 6.11
C GLY A 71 14.48 13.48 5.03
N VAL A 72 13.32 12.84 5.17
CA VAL A 72 12.23 12.98 4.21
C VAL A 72 11.71 14.42 4.12
N GLU A 73 10.99 14.72 3.05
CA GLU A 73 10.36 16.01 2.84
C GLU A 73 9.51 16.43 4.07
N PRO A 74 9.60 17.69 4.55
CA PRO A 74 8.95 18.13 5.78
C PRO A 74 7.45 17.84 5.88
N SER A 75 6.67 18.03 4.81
CA SER A 75 5.23 17.74 4.83
C SER A 75 4.93 16.24 4.91
N LEU A 76 5.83 15.39 4.42
CA LEU A 76 5.74 13.94 4.62
C LEU A 76 6.09 13.54 6.06
N MET A 77 7.08 14.18 6.68
CA MET A 77 7.39 13.96 8.10
C MET A 77 6.19 14.33 8.97
N GLU A 78 5.61 15.51 8.76
CA GLU A 78 4.39 15.95 9.47
C GLU A 78 3.26 14.94 9.28
N THR A 79 3.04 14.48 8.04
CA THR A 79 2.07 13.43 7.71
C THR A 79 2.25 12.16 8.53
N VAL A 80 3.49 11.66 8.67
CA VAL A 80 3.79 10.45 9.45
C VAL A 80 3.48 10.66 10.94
N LEU A 81 3.80 11.83 11.48
CA LEU A 81 3.59 12.14 12.89
C LEU A 81 2.10 12.35 13.21
N SER A 82 1.35 13.06 12.37
CA SER A 82 -0.08 13.32 12.57
C SER A 82 -0.94 12.06 12.52
N ALA A 83 -0.50 11.02 11.80
CA ALA A 83 -1.26 9.76 11.67
C ALA A 83 -1.49 9.03 13.01
N VAL A 84 -0.79 9.41 14.09
CA VAL A 84 -1.02 8.87 15.44
C VAL A 84 -2.27 9.44 16.08
N SER A 85 -2.62 10.68 15.76
CA SER A 85 -3.69 11.43 16.45
C SER A 85 -4.87 11.77 15.55
N GLU A 86 -4.66 11.86 14.24
CA GLU A 86 -5.70 12.27 13.31
C GLU A 86 -5.60 11.61 11.92
N PRO A 87 -6.75 11.30 11.30
CA PRO A 87 -6.81 10.95 9.89
C PRO A 87 -6.59 12.21 9.02
N PRO A 88 -6.35 12.06 7.71
CA PRO A 88 -6.34 13.20 6.80
C PRO A 88 -7.59 14.09 6.94
N ALA A 89 -7.37 15.41 6.99
CA ALA A 89 -8.45 16.38 7.18
C ALA A 89 -9.37 16.52 5.95
N ASP A 90 -8.85 16.32 4.74
CA ASP A 90 -9.58 16.54 3.50
C ASP A 90 -9.24 15.51 2.41
N TYR A 91 -10.13 14.55 2.23
CA TYR A 91 -10.04 13.52 1.19
C TYR A 91 -10.55 13.99 -0.17
N VAL A 92 -11.39 15.04 -0.21
CA VAL A 92 -12.24 15.35 -1.36
C VAL A 92 -11.66 16.44 -2.24
N THR A 93 -11.03 17.47 -1.66
CA THR A 93 -10.45 18.57 -2.44
C THR A 93 -9.02 18.29 -2.89
N LYS A 94 -8.26 17.48 -2.13
CA LYS A 94 -6.86 17.11 -2.41
C LYS A 94 -6.72 15.70 -2.98
N ARG A 95 -7.60 15.33 -3.93
CA ARG A 95 -7.58 14.00 -4.58
C ARG A 95 -6.24 13.75 -5.28
N GLY A 96 -5.76 12.51 -5.25
CA GLY A 96 -4.49 12.14 -5.87
C GLY A 96 -3.24 12.54 -5.08
N TRP A 97 -3.38 13.19 -3.92
CA TRP A 97 -2.22 13.63 -3.17
C TRP A 97 -1.65 12.51 -2.30
N VAL A 98 -0.36 12.21 -2.51
CA VAL A 98 0.34 11.11 -1.82
C VAL A 98 0.27 11.20 -0.30
N LEU A 99 0.25 12.41 0.27
CA LEU A 99 0.17 12.62 1.71
C LEU A 99 -1.16 12.13 2.29
N ILE A 100 -2.28 12.35 1.59
CA ILE A 100 -3.60 11.86 2.03
C ILE A 100 -3.60 10.34 2.07
N ALA A 101 -3.13 9.69 1.01
CA ALA A 101 -3.10 8.25 0.93
C ALA A 101 -2.17 7.62 1.99
N PHE A 102 -0.99 8.22 2.19
CA PHE A 102 0.00 7.71 3.13
C PHE A 102 -0.42 7.93 4.60
N GLN A 103 -0.92 9.12 4.94
CA GLN A 103 -1.47 9.39 6.28
C GLN A 103 -2.65 8.46 6.58
N ASN A 104 -3.57 8.26 5.62
CA ASN A 104 -4.69 7.34 5.81
C ASN A 104 -4.21 5.91 6.05
N ALA A 105 -3.24 5.41 5.28
CA ALA A 105 -2.73 4.05 5.49
C ALA A 105 -2.11 3.86 6.88
N LEU A 106 -1.32 4.84 7.36
CA LEU A 106 -0.75 4.81 8.72
C LEU A 106 -1.82 4.96 9.80
N TRP A 107 -2.82 5.83 9.59
CA TRP A 107 -3.95 6.00 10.49
C TRP A 107 -4.72 4.69 10.66
N GLN A 108 -5.09 4.03 9.54
CA GLN A 108 -5.79 2.75 9.59
C GLN A 108 -4.92 1.63 10.18
N LEU A 109 -3.61 1.63 9.91
CA LEU A 109 -2.69 0.69 10.55
C LEU A 109 -2.74 0.78 12.08
N LEU A 110 -2.84 1.99 12.61
CA LEU A 110 -2.85 2.24 14.06
C LEU A 110 -4.22 2.07 14.72
N HIS A 111 -5.32 2.32 14.00
CA HIS A 111 -6.64 2.51 14.61
C HIS A 111 -7.72 1.55 14.09
N ALA A 112 -7.54 0.94 12.91
CA ALA A 112 -8.53 0.02 12.39
C ALA A 112 -8.55 -1.28 13.23
N PRO A 113 -9.73 -1.79 13.62
CA PRO A 113 -9.82 -3.05 14.36
C PRO A 113 -9.28 -4.26 13.60
N ASN A 114 -9.37 -4.22 12.27
CA ASN A 114 -8.87 -5.25 11.36
C ASN A 114 -8.73 -4.68 9.93
N LEU A 115 -8.19 -5.50 9.02
CA LEU A 115 -7.98 -5.14 7.62
C LEU A 115 -9.29 -4.75 6.91
N GLU A 116 -10.36 -5.52 7.11
CA GLU A 116 -11.65 -5.28 6.44
C GLU A 116 -12.21 -3.90 6.81
N GLU A 117 -12.32 -3.62 8.11
CA GLU A 117 -12.82 -2.34 8.61
C GLU A 117 -11.95 -1.16 8.17
N GLY A 118 -10.62 -1.31 8.17
CA GLY A 118 -9.71 -0.24 7.74
C GLY A 118 -9.82 0.08 6.25
N VAL A 119 -9.96 -0.94 5.40
CA VAL A 119 -10.17 -0.76 3.95
C VAL A 119 -11.56 -0.19 3.68
N VAL A 120 -12.60 -0.66 4.37
CA VAL A 120 -13.97 -0.14 4.23
C VAL A 120 -14.03 1.33 4.66
N ASP A 121 -13.49 1.70 5.83
CA ASP A 121 -13.46 3.10 6.26
C ASP A 121 -12.75 3.97 5.23
N THR A 122 -11.59 3.53 4.73
CA THR A 122 -10.83 4.23 3.68
C THR A 122 -11.67 4.53 2.44
N VAL A 123 -12.43 3.55 1.95
CA VAL A 123 -13.33 3.74 0.79
C VAL A 123 -14.45 4.73 1.13
N MET A 124 -15.02 4.63 2.34
CA MET A 124 -16.12 5.48 2.78
C MET A 124 -15.72 6.95 2.99
N ARG A 125 -14.42 7.27 3.11
CA ARG A 125 -13.92 8.66 3.14
C ARG A 125 -14.11 9.41 1.81
N GLY A 126 -14.36 8.71 0.70
CA GLY A 126 -14.51 9.32 -0.62
C GLY A 126 -13.19 9.85 -1.20
N GLY A 127 -13.29 10.77 -2.16
CA GLY A 127 -12.11 11.34 -2.82
C GLY A 127 -11.51 10.41 -3.88
N ASP A 128 -10.21 10.12 -3.74
CA ASP A 128 -9.45 9.19 -4.60
C ASP A 128 -9.48 7.77 -3.99
N THR A 129 -10.68 7.19 -3.95
CA THR A 129 -10.98 6.01 -3.13
C THR A 129 -10.21 4.77 -3.56
N ASP A 130 -9.99 4.56 -4.87
CA ASP A 130 -9.26 3.40 -5.38
C ASP A 130 -7.77 3.48 -5.01
N THR A 131 -7.14 4.65 -5.17
CA THR A 131 -5.74 4.86 -4.77
C THR A 131 -5.55 4.71 -3.27
N ASN A 132 -6.42 5.35 -2.47
CA ASN A 132 -6.35 5.31 -1.01
C ASN A 132 -6.56 3.88 -0.49
N ALA A 133 -7.56 3.17 -1.02
CA ALA A 133 -7.84 1.79 -0.62
C ALA A 133 -6.73 0.83 -1.06
N ALA A 134 -6.13 1.02 -2.24
CA ALA A 134 -5.00 0.20 -2.69
C ALA A 134 -3.78 0.35 -1.79
N ILE A 135 -3.45 1.58 -1.38
CA ILE A 135 -2.31 1.86 -0.50
C ILE A 135 -2.60 1.38 0.93
N CYS A 136 -3.78 1.67 1.47
CA CYS A 136 -4.21 1.17 2.77
C CYS A 136 -4.21 -0.37 2.82
N GLY A 137 -4.90 -1.02 1.88
CA GLY A 137 -5.02 -2.47 1.80
C GLY A 137 -3.68 -3.17 1.64
N ALA A 138 -2.73 -2.60 0.89
CA ALA A 138 -1.38 -3.16 0.77
C ALA A 138 -0.59 -3.11 2.08
N LEU A 139 -0.66 -2.00 2.83
CA LEU A 139 0.03 -1.88 4.12
C LEU A 139 -0.61 -2.78 5.18
N LEU A 140 -1.94 -2.76 5.30
CA LEU A 140 -2.67 -3.63 6.21
C LEU A 140 -2.52 -5.10 5.84
N GLY A 141 -2.50 -5.44 4.55
CA GLY A 141 -2.24 -6.79 4.07
C GLY A 141 -0.84 -7.29 4.41
N ALA A 142 0.16 -6.41 4.35
CA ALA A 142 1.52 -6.74 4.78
C ALA A 142 1.61 -6.94 6.31
N ALA A 143 0.89 -6.15 7.10
CA ALA A 143 0.90 -6.23 8.55
C ALA A 143 0.07 -7.41 9.12
N TYR A 144 -1.12 -7.65 8.59
CA TYR A 144 -2.06 -8.66 9.09
C TYR A 144 -2.00 -10.00 8.33
N GLY A 145 -1.38 -10.01 7.15
CA GLY A 145 -1.21 -11.18 6.30
C GLY A 145 -2.46 -11.61 5.53
N LEU A 146 -2.29 -12.57 4.62
CA LEU A 146 -3.32 -13.03 3.68
C LEU A 146 -4.61 -13.51 4.35
N LYS A 147 -4.50 -14.16 5.52
CA LYS A 147 -5.65 -14.71 6.25
C LYS A 147 -6.59 -13.65 6.83
N ALA A 148 -6.14 -12.39 6.92
CA ALA A 148 -6.97 -11.28 7.37
C ALA A 148 -7.88 -10.71 6.27
N ILE A 149 -7.67 -11.09 5.02
CA ILE A 149 -8.51 -10.65 3.90
C ILE A 149 -9.83 -11.45 3.92
N PRO A 150 -11.00 -10.80 3.88
CA PRO A 150 -12.29 -11.49 3.78
C PRO A 150 -12.33 -12.44 2.58
N ALA A 151 -12.73 -13.69 2.82
CA ALA A 151 -12.75 -14.73 1.78
C ALA A 151 -13.56 -14.30 0.54
N GLN A 152 -14.69 -13.63 0.75
CA GLN A 152 -15.53 -13.08 -0.32
C GLN A 152 -14.79 -12.08 -1.24
N TRP A 153 -13.86 -11.29 -0.70
CA TRP A 153 -13.07 -10.33 -1.49
C TRP A 153 -12.01 -11.07 -2.30
N LEU A 154 -11.31 -12.01 -1.66
CA LEU A 154 -10.30 -12.84 -2.31
C LEU A 154 -10.92 -13.64 -3.46
N ASP A 155 -12.06 -14.29 -3.22
CA ASP A 155 -12.78 -15.07 -4.22
C ASP A 155 -13.28 -14.21 -5.38
N CYS A 156 -13.81 -13.02 -5.10
CA CYS A 156 -14.24 -12.08 -6.13
C CYS A 156 -13.09 -11.67 -7.05
N ILE A 157 -11.91 -11.38 -6.47
CA ILE A 157 -10.73 -10.98 -7.22
C ILE A 157 -10.18 -12.18 -8.00
N LEU A 158 -9.80 -13.28 -7.33
CA LEU A 158 -9.11 -14.41 -7.96
C LEU A 158 -9.94 -15.12 -9.03
N ASN A 159 -11.27 -15.06 -8.95
CA ASN A 159 -12.18 -15.62 -9.95
C ASN A 159 -12.63 -14.60 -11.01
N CYS A 160 -12.08 -13.38 -11.02
CA CYS A 160 -12.39 -12.41 -12.06
C CYS A 160 -11.86 -12.89 -13.42
N ARG A 161 -12.77 -13.09 -14.38
CA ARG A 161 -12.49 -13.54 -15.75
C ARG A 161 -13.12 -12.55 -16.75
N PRO A 162 -12.47 -11.42 -17.05
CA PRO A 162 -12.97 -10.41 -17.99
C PRO A 162 -12.83 -10.88 -19.45
N GLU A 163 -13.49 -11.99 -19.78
CA GLU A 163 -13.45 -12.63 -21.08
C GLU A 163 -14.28 -11.87 -22.13
N LYS A 164 -13.79 -11.84 -23.38
CA LYS A 164 -14.51 -11.24 -24.50
C LYS A 164 -15.77 -12.06 -24.82
N GLY A 165 -16.92 -11.39 -24.90
CA GLY A 165 -18.20 -12.03 -25.21
C GLY A 165 -19.07 -12.32 -23.99
N ASN A 166 -18.53 -12.21 -22.77
CA ASN A 166 -19.34 -12.28 -21.55
C ASN A 166 -20.20 -11.00 -21.41
N PRO A 167 -21.54 -11.09 -21.31
CA PRO A 167 -22.42 -9.92 -21.28
C PRO A 167 -22.24 -9.04 -20.03
N ARG A 168 -21.61 -9.56 -18.97
CA ARG A 168 -21.28 -8.78 -17.76
C ARG A 168 -19.96 -8.02 -17.88
N VAL A 169 -19.17 -8.25 -18.94
CA VAL A 169 -17.83 -7.68 -19.14
C VAL A 169 -17.90 -6.53 -20.14
N ARG A 170 -17.76 -5.29 -19.65
CA ARG A 170 -17.71 -4.09 -20.51
C ARG A 170 -16.36 -3.89 -21.19
N ARG A 171 -15.26 -4.32 -20.54
CA ARG A 171 -13.89 -4.11 -21.00
C ARG A 171 -13.10 -5.41 -20.86
N PRO A 172 -13.12 -6.29 -21.88
CA PRO A 172 -12.40 -7.55 -21.80
C PRO A 172 -10.88 -7.33 -21.70
N ARG A 173 -10.19 -8.31 -21.13
CA ARG A 173 -8.72 -8.35 -21.01
C ARG A 173 -8.19 -9.72 -21.42
N PRO A 174 -7.03 -9.79 -22.08
CA PRO A 174 -6.30 -11.05 -22.28
C PRO A 174 -6.08 -11.80 -20.96
N GLU A 175 -5.99 -13.12 -21.05
CA GLU A 175 -5.83 -14.03 -19.89
C GLU A 175 -4.59 -13.69 -19.03
N CYS A 176 -3.50 -13.23 -19.64
CA CYS A 176 -2.29 -12.80 -18.92
C CYS A 176 -2.49 -11.59 -17.98
N PHE A 177 -3.62 -10.90 -18.05
CA PHE A 177 -3.99 -9.83 -17.12
C PHE A 177 -5.05 -10.26 -16.11
N TRP A 178 -5.44 -11.53 -16.11
CA TRP A 178 -6.37 -12.06 -15.12
C TRP A 178 -5.62 -12.28 -13.80
N PRO A 179 -6.28 -12.12 -12.66
CA PRO A 179 -5.62 -12.21 -11.35
C PRO A 179 -5.43 -13.66 -10.86
N ALA A 180 -5.63 -14.66 -11.73
CA ALA A 180 -5.70 -16.07 -11.35
C ALA A 180 -4.41 -16.56 -10.67
N GLU A 181 -3.25 -16.16 -11.18
CA GLU A 181 -1.94 -16.54 -10.64
C GLU A 181 -1.41 -15.56 -9.57
N GLY A 182 -2.22 -14.59 -9.11
CA GLY A 182 -1.75 -13.50 -8.25
C GLY A 182 -1.07 -13.97 -6.97
N LEU A 183 -1.57 -15.04 -6.34
CA LEU A 183 -0.98 -15.61 -5.13
C LEU A 183 0.34 -16.35 -5.41
N GLU A 184 0.45 -17.04 -6.54
CA GLU A 184 1.68 -17.75 -6.91
C GLU A 184 2.78 -16.77 -7.31
N LEU A 185 2.44 -15.71 -8.03
CA LEU A 185 3.36 -14.61 -8.33
C LEU A 185 3.86 -13.93 -7.04
N ALA A 186 2.97 -13.66 -6.08
CA ALA A 186 3.38 -13.05 -4.82
C ALA A 186 4.33 -13.95 -4.00
N LYS A 187 4.10 -15.27 -3.97
CA LYS A 187 5.01 -16.23 -3.33
C LYS A 187 6.38 -16.28 -4.01
N ALA A 188 6.41 -16.24 -5.35
CA ALA A 188 7.65 -16.26 -6.12
C ALA A 188 8.54 -15.02 -5.90
N LEU A 189 7.98 -13.91 -5.41
CA LEU A 189 8.76 -12.71 -5.09
C LEU A 189 9.55 -12.84 -3.78
N VAL A 190 9.17 -13.75 -2.88
CA VAL A 190 9.80 -13.93 -1.56
C VAL A 190 10.60 -15.23 -1.43
N SER A 191 10.59 -16.07 -2.48
CA SER A 191 11.36 -17.31 -2.59
C SER A 191 12.76 -17.06 -3.12
#